data_AF-A0A843XT92-F1
#
_entry.id   AF-A0A843XT92-F1
#
_cell.length_a   1.000
_cell.length_b   1.000
_cell.length_c   1.000
_cell.angle_alpha   90.00
_cell.angle_beta   90.00
_cell.angle_gamma   90.00
#
_symmetry.space_group_name_H-M   'P 1'
#
loop_
_entity.id
_entity.type
_entity.pdbx_description
1 polymer ?
#
loop_
_entity_poly.entity_id
_entity_poly.type
_entity_poly.pdbx_seq_one_letter_code
_entity_poly.pdbx_strand_id
1 'polypeptide(L)'
;MREIEKIFRAIRCAEDDKVTLATYMLQERADVWWSSLLRTWFEDGAVEVGWDEFALNTACRHKGEMEQYLEEKKASQKRPAAPFQR
;
A
#
# COMPACT_ATOMS: atom_id res chain seq x y z
N MET A 1 7.77 -0.41 -4.06
CA MET A 1 7.66 -0.27 -5.53
C MET A 1 8.99 -0.35 -6.29
N ARG A 2 10.11 0.26 -5.84
CA ARG A 2 11.40 0.21 -6.58
C ARG A 2 11.88 -1.20 -7.00
N GLU A 3 11.72 -2.21 -6.15
CA GLU A 3 12.17 -3.57 -6.50
C GLU A 3 11.32 -4.21 -7.60
N ILE A 4 10.01 -3.92 -7.65
CA ILE A 4 9.11 -4.39 -8.70
C ILE A 4 9.49 -3.77 -10.06
N GLU A 5 9.80 -2.47 -10.08
CA GLU A 5 10.22 -1.79 -11.31
C GLU A 5 11.55 -2.33 -11.87
N LYS A 6 12.48 -2.72 -10.99
CA LYS A 6 13.72 -3.38 -11.41
C LYS A 6 13.44 -4.71 -12.11
N ILE A 7 12.50 -5.51 -11.58
CA ILE A 7 12.09 -6.79 -12.17
C ILE A 7 11.45 -6.55 -13.54
N PHE A 8 10.51 -5.61 -13.64
CA PHE A 8 9.85 -5.27 -14.90
C PHE A 8 10.83 -4.80 -15.98
N ARG A 9 11.82 -3.99 -15.59
CA ARG A 9 12.87 -3.58 -16.52
C ARG A 9 13.75 -4.75 -16.96
N ALA A 10 14.06 -5.68 -16.06
CA ALA A 10 14.87 -6.86 -16.38
C ALA A 10 14.17 -7.80 -17.37
N ILE A 11 12.85 -8.00 -17.22
CA ILE A 11 12.07 -8.90 -18.07
C ILE A 11 11.43 -8.21 -19.29
N ARG A 12 11.61 -6.89 -19.44
CA ARG A 12 10.95 -6.05 -20.47
C ARG A 12 9.42 -6.22 -20.45
N CYS A 13 8.84 -6.15 -19.27
CA CYS A 13 7.41 -6.33 -19.04
C CYS A 13 6.57 -5.34 -19.87
N ALA A 14 5.56 -5.85 -20.57
CA ALA A 14 4.54 -5.03 -21.23
C ALA A 14 3.72 -4.27 -20.17
N GLU A 15 3.25 -3.06 -20.52
CA GLU A 15 2.56 -2.20 -19.55
C GLU A 15 1.25 -2.81 -19.05
N ASP A 16 0.52 -3.48 -19.95
CA ASP A 16 -0.74 -4.15 -19.66
C ASP A 16 -0.58 -5.29 -18.63
N ASP A 17 0.60 -5.92 -18.59
CA ASP A 17 0.90 -7.02 -17.68
C ASP A 17 1.47 -6.56 -16.32
N LYS A 18 1.92 -5.30 -16.21
CA LYS A 18 2.62 -4.80 -15.01
C LYS A 18 1.72 -4.86 -13.78
N VAL A 19 0.46 -4.45 -13.90
CA VAL A 19 -0.46 -4.44 -12.75
C VAL A 19 -0.71 -5.87 -12.30
N THR A 20 -1.08 -6.75 -13.23
CA THR A 20 -1.29 -8.19 -12.97
C THR A 20 -0.09 -8.82 -12.27
N LEU A 21 1.12 -8.63 -12.78
CA LEU A 21 2.34 -9.19 -12.17
C LEU A 21 2.67 -8.57 -10.81
N ALA A 22 2.40 -7.28 -10.63
CA ALA A 22 2.65 -6.63 -9.35
C ALA A 22 1.68 -7.09 -8.26
N THR A 23 0.45 -7.49 -8.60
CA THR A 23 -0.49 -8.06 -7.62
C THR A 23 0.09 -9.28 -6.92
N TYR A 24 0.78 -10.16 -7.66
CA TYR A 24 1.44 -11.35 -7.10
C TYR A 24 2.65 -11.03 -6.22
N MET A 25 3.18 -9.81 -6.31
CA MET A 25 4.30 -9.34 -5.48
C MET A 25 3.83 -8.51 -4.27
N LEU A 26 2.54 -8.24 -4.14
CA LEU A 26 1.99 -7.61 -2.94
C LEU A 26 2.09 -8.56 -1.75
N GLN A 27 2.35 -7.99 -0.57
CA GLN A 27 2.46 -8.74 0.67
C GLN A 27 1.61 -8.10 1.76
N GLU A 28 1.14 -8.95 2.68
CA GLU A 28 0.41 -8.57 3.89
C GLU A 28 -0.76 -7.59 3.61
N ARG A 29 -0.68 -6.38 4.16
CA ARG A 29 -1.75 -5.38 4.11
C ARG A 29 -1.94 -4.79 2.71
N ALA A 30 -0.91 -4.79 1.87
CA ALA A 30 -1.01 -4.29 0.51
C ALA A 30 -1.87 -5.23 -0.35
N ASP A 31 -1.77 -6.54 -0.14
CA ASP A 31 -2.58 -7.56 -0.81
C ASP A 31 -4.05 -7.51 -0.39
N VAL A 32 -4.31 -7.40 0.92
CA VAL A 32 -5.68 -7.24 1.47
C VAL A 32 -6.35 -5.97 0.94
N TRP A 33 -5.60 -4.87 0.88
CA TRP A 33 -6.13 -3.62 0.35
C TRP A 33 -6.43 -3.72 -1.14
N TRP A 34 -5.49 -4.22 -1.93
CA TRP A 34 -5.68 -4.36 -3.37
C TRP A 34 -6.87 -5.26 -3.70
N SER A 35 -7.02 -6.37 -2.97
CA SER A 35 -8.18 -7.26 -3.07
C SER A 35 -9.50 -6.57 -2.73
N SER A 36 -9.50 -5.71 -1.71
CA SER A 36 -10.67 -4.90 -1.32
C SER A 36 -11.01 -3.84 -2.39
N LEU A 37 -9.98 -3.19 -2.95
CA LEU A 37 -10.13 -2.18 -4.00
C LEU A 37 -10.69 -2.80 -5.28
N LEU A 38 -10.14 -3.95 -5.70
CA LEU A 38 -10.65 -4.71 -6.83
C LEU A 38 -12.11 -5.08 -6.62
N ARG A 39 -12.51 -5.55 -5.44
CA ARG A 39 -13.90 -5.88 -5.14
C ARG A 39 -14.82 -4.67 -5.34
N THR A 40 -14.43 -3.49 -4.87
CA THR A 40 -15.21 -2.26 -5.06
C THR A 40 -15.27 -1.82 -6.53
N TRP A 41 -14.17 -1.94 -7.27
CA TRP A 41 -14.11 -1.53 -8.68
C TRP A 41 -14.79 -2.51 -9.63
N PHE A 42 -14.78 -3.81 -9.32
CA PHE A 42 -15.50 -4.82 -10.11
C PHE A 42 -17.03 -4.75 -9.92
N GLU A 43 -17.53 -4.21 -8.80
CA GLU A 43 -18.96 -3.95 -8.63
C GLU A 43 -19.47 -2.79 -9.50
N ASP A 44 -18.61 -1.84 -9.89
CA ASP A 44 -18.96 -0.65 -10.69
C ASP A 44 -18.68 -0.79 -12.20
N GLY A 45 -18.11 -1.91 -12.64
CA GLY A 45 -17.78 -2.17 -14.05
C GLY A 45 -16.31 -1.94 -14.36
N ALA A 46 -15.61 -3.07 -14.57
CA ALA A 46 -14.21 -3.24 -14.99
C ALA A 46 -13.47 -1.96 -15.46
N VAL A 47 -12.86 -1.25 -14.50
CA VAL A 47 -11.84 -0.23 -14.78
C VAL A 47 -10.51 -0.95 -14.98
N GLU A 48 -9.91 -0.83 -16.16
CA GLU A 48 -8.51 -1.21 -16.35
C GLU A 48 -7.62 -0.23 -15.58
N VAL A 49 -6.95 -0.75 -14.56
CA VAL A 49 -6.05 0.02 -13.72
C VAL A 49 -4.70 0.10 -14.41
N GLY A 50 -4.29 1.31 -14.81
CA GLY A 50 -2.95 1.53 -15.33
C GLY A 50 -1.86 1.37 -14.26
N TRP A 51 -0.63 1.11 -14.69
CA TRP A 51 0.52 0.98 -13.79
C TRP A 51 0.73 2.21 -12.90
N ASP A 52 0.58 3.42 -13.45
CA ASP A 52 0.75 4.66 -12.70
C ASP A 52 -0.29 4.81 -11.58
N GLU A 53 -1.54 4.42 -11.84
CA GLU A 53 -2.61 4.48 -10.84
C GLU A 53 -2.39 3.43 -9.74
N PHE A 54 -1.98 2.22 -10.12
CA PHE A 54 -1.56 1.18 -9.18
C PHE A 54 -0.39 1.65 -8.31
N ALA A 55 0.66 2.22 -8.92
CA ALA A 55 1.86 2.67 -8.23
C ALA A 55 1.57 3.85 -7.29
N LEU A 56 0.74 4.80 -7.71
CA LEU A 56 0.33 5.93 -6.88
C LEU A 56 -0.47 5.47 -5.65
N ASN A 57 -1.48 4.62 -5.84
CA ASN A 57 -2.32 4.19 -4.74
C ASN A 57 -1.56 3.30 -3.73
N THR A 58 -0.70 2.39 -4.21
CA THR A 58 0.13 1.55 -3.33
C THR A 58 1.22 2.35 -2.62
N ALA A 59 1.87 3.30 -3.28
CA ALA A 59 2.95 4.10 -2.68
C ALA A 59 2.42 5.16 -1.69
N CYS A 60 1.33 5.85 -2.01
CA CYS A 60 0.74 6.86 -1.12
C CYS A 60 0.22 6.23 0.18
N ARG A 61 -0.35 5.02 0.13
CA ARG A 61 -0.82 4.32 1.33
C ARG A 61 0.31 3.82 2.21
N HIS A 62 1.38 3.25 1.65
CA HIS A 62 2.53 2.84 2.45
C HIS A 62 3.14 4.01 3.24
N LYS A 63 3.10 5.22 2.65
CA LYS A 63 3.58 6.44 3.29
C LYS A 63 2.65 6.90 4.44
N GLY A 64 1.34 6.91 4.21
CA GLY A 64 0.35 7.22 5.26
C GLY A 64 0.33 6.19 6.40
N GLU A 65 0.61 4.92 6.12
CA GLU A 65 0.74 3.85 7.11
C GLU A 65 1.96 4.05 8.03
N MET A 66 3.09 4.46 7.46
CA MET A 66 4.29 4.78 8.24
C MET A 66 4.04 6.00 9.15
N GLU A 67 3.31 7.00 8.67
CA GLU A 67 2.92 8.17 9.46
C GLU A 67 1.95 7.79 10.60
N GLN A 68 0.93 6.97 10.34
CA GLN A 68 0.01 6.50 11.38
C GLN A 68 0.72 5.69 12.47
N TYR A 69 1.61 4.76 12.08
CA TYR A 69 2.39 3.97 13.05
C TYR A 69 3.31 4.85 13.90
N LEU A 70 3.94 5.86 13.29
CA LEU A 70 4.77 6.82 14.02
C LEU A 70 3.95 7.67 14.99
N GLU A 71 2.76 8.14 14.59
CA GLU A 71 1.86 8.88 15.48
C GLU A 71 1.32 8.00 16.62
N GLU A 72 0.98 6.74 16.35
CA GLU A 72 0.53 5.80 17.38
C GLU A 72 1.66 5.49 18.39
N LYS A 73 2.92 5.37 17.91
CA LYS A 73 4.09 5.25 18.79
C LYS A 73 4.36 6.52 19.58
N LYS A 74 4.25 7.71 18.98
CA LYS A 74 4.35 8.99 19.69
C LYS A 74 3.25 9.14 20.74
N ALA A 75 2.03 8.70 20.45
CA ALA A 75 0.90 8.73 21.38
C ALA A 75 1.10 7.75 22.55
N SER A 76 1.60 6.54 22.28
CA SER A 76 1.91 5.53 23.31
C SER A 76 3.09 5.95 24.21
N GLN A 77 4.05 6.71 23.66
CA GLN A 77 5.21 7.22 24.40
C GLN A 77 4.87 8.46 25.25
N LYS A 78 3.79 9.18 24.94
CA LYS A 78 3.20 10.23 25.79
C LYS A 78 2.19 9.63 26.80
N ARG A 79 2.61 8.70 27.65
CA ARG A 79 1.87 8.51 28.92
C ARG A 79 2.33 9.59 29.88
N PRO A 80 1.46 10.50 30.35
CA PRO A 80 1.83 11.40 31.44
C PRO A 80 2.12 10.55 32.68
N ALA A 81 3.22 10.84 33.37
CA ALA A 81 3.45 10.31 34.70
C ALA A 81 2.25 10.72 35.56
N ALA A 82 1.49 9.74 36.04
CA ALA A 82 0.40 9.98 36.96
C ALA A 82 0.92 10.80 38.15
N PRO A 83 0.20 11.83 38.63
CA PRO A 83 0.60 12.52 39.84
C PRO A 83 0.58 11.48 40.97
N PHE A 84 1.72 11.30 41.63
CA PHE A 84 1.79 10.53 42.87
C PHE A 84 0.94 11.29 43.90
N GLN A 85 -0.30 10.84 44.13
CA GLN A 85 -1.11 11.35 45.23
C GLN A 85 -0.52 10.79 46.53
N ARG A 86 -0.15 11.69 47.45
CA ARG A 86 0.44 11.41 48.77
C ARG A 86 -0.63 11.51 49.84
#